data_AF-A0A261WMG2-F1
#
_entry.id   AF-A0A261WMG2-F1
#
_cell.length_a   1.000
_cell.length_b   1.000
_cell.length_c   1.000
_cell.angle_alpha   90.00
_cell.angle_beta   90.00
_cell.angle_gamma   90.00
#
_symmetry.space_group_name_H-M   'P 1'
#
loop_
_entity.id
_entity.type
_entity.pdbx_description
1 polymer ?
#
loop_
_entity_poly.entity_id
_entity_poly.type
_entity_poly.pdbx_seq_one_letter_code
_entity_poly.pdbx_strand_id
1 'polypeptide(L)'
;MLNAYVYPGFGYFETEVENRPPELSFNLKDNRCDPLVTVALKAMERALSALKFKEFSLETAIYTVTDTGCQSHILRVVDALKSMRPRQAFFARGSAVMFSTYGSMAIGSHGPCISITGRGAALAQALNLARNFCEESDCHRAVLLCADEFGGVMSASAAYFTSEDIHKMNVLIKFGMEDQNVDLCAGLILNSYFSS
;
A
#
# COMPACT_ATOMS: atom_id res chain seq x y z
N MET A 1 -7.48 6.00 -31.84
CA MET A 1 -6.04 6.13 -31.52
C MET A 1 -5.94 6.31 -30.02
N LEU A 2 -5.62 5.23 -29.29
CA LEU A 2 -5.42 5.27 -27.83
C LEU A 2 -4.10 5.98 -27.57
N ASN A 3 -4.17 7.15 -26.94
CA ASN A 3 -3.00 7.88 -26.46
C ASN A 3 -2.16 6.95 -25.59
N ALA A 4 -0.85 6.94 -25.85
CA ALA A 4 0.16 6.32 -25.02
C ALA A 4 0.21 7.04 -23.66
N TYR A 5 -0.78 6.78 -22.81
CA TYR A 5 -0.70 7.18 -21.42
C TYR A 5 0.30 6.26 -20.76
N VAL A 6 1.43 6.83 -20.35
CA VAL A 6 2.31 6.23 -19.36
C VAL A 6 1.42 5.72 -18.24
N TYR A 7 1.41 4.40 -18.05
CA TYR A 7 0.63 3.77 -17.01
C TYR A 7 1.14 4.27 -15.66
N PRO A 8 0.27 4.61 -14.68
CA PRO A 8 0.76 4.79 -13.32
C PRO A 8 1.54 3.53 -12.96
N GLY A 9 2.74 3.66 -12.37
CA GLY A 9 3.56 2.50 -12.07
C GLY A 9 2.76 1.52 -11.22
N PHE A 10 2.43 0.35 -11.75
CA PHE A 10 1.58 -0.63 -11.08
C PHE A 10 2.36 -1.89 -10.78
N GLY A 11 2.17 -2.43 -9.57
CA GLY A 11 2.80 -3.65 -9.13
C GLY A 11 1.83 -4.48 -8.31
N TYR A 12 1.57 -5.70 -8.76
CA TYR A 12 0.86 -6.72 -7.99
C TYR A 12 1.86 -7.76 -7.46
N PHE A 13 1.65 -8.25 -6.24
CA PHE A 13 2.43 -9.33 -5.64
C PHE A 13 1.54 -10.17 -4.71
N GLU A 14 1.64 -11.48 -4.81
CA GLU A 14 0.97 -12.43 -3.90
C GLU A 14 1.96 -13.50 -3.44
N THR A 15 1.75 -14.04 -2.24
CA THR A 15 2.52 -15.14 -1.69
C THR A 15 1.69 -16.01 -0.75
N GLU A 16 1.89 -17.31 -0.86
CA GLU A 16 1.27 -18.33 0.00
C GLU A 16 2.12 -18.64 1.25
N VAL A 17 3.29 -18.00 1.40
CA VAL A 17 4.23 -18.36 2.47
C VAL A 17 3.92 -17.60 3.77
N GLU A 18 3.31 -18.29 4.72
CA GLU A 18 3.24 -17.83 6.11
C GLU A 18 4.68 -17.59 6.64
N ASN A 19 4.93 -16.39 7.16
CA ASN A 19 6.14 -16.01 7.89
C ASN A 19 7.48 -15.92 7.13
N ARG A 20 7.53 -16.15 5.81
CA ARG A 20 8.76 -15.87 5.04
C ARG A 20 8.58 -14.59 4.22
N PRO A 21 9.07 -13.44 4.71
CA PRO A 21 8.95 -12.18 3.97
C PRO A 21 9.68 -12.31 2.62
N PRO A 22 9.10 -11.81 1.51
CA PRO A 22 9.83 -11.74 0.25
C PRO A 22 11.11 -10.91 0.40
N GLU A 23 12.13 -11.22 -0.43
CA GLU A 23 13.34 -10.41 -0.47
C GLU A 23 13.03 -9.01 -1.01
N LEU A 24 13.44 -7.99 -0.26
CA LEU A 24 13.31 -6.59 -0.63
C LEU A 24 14.65 -6.07 -1.17
N SER A 25 14.57 -5.28 -2.24
CA SER A 25 15.67 -4.45 -2.74
C SER A 25 15.78 -3.12 -2.00
N PHE A 26 14.75 -2.70 -1.26
CA PHE A 26 14.83 -1.51 -0.40
C PHE A 26 15.83 -1.68 0.75
N ASN A 27 16.64 -0.64 1.00
CA ASN A 27 17.56 -0.60 2.13
C ASN A 27 16.85 -0.06 3.39
N LEU A 28 16.02 -0.91 4.01
CA LEU A 28 15.32 -0.57 5.25
C LEU A 28 16.21 -0.77 6.48
N LYS A 29 16.39 0.31 7.26
CA LYS A 29 17.08 0.24 8.56
C LYS A 29 16.36 -0.64 9.59
N ASP A 30 15.03 -0.76 9.48
CA ASP A 30 14.23 -1.68 10.29
C ASP A 30 13.43 -2.60 9.37
N ASN A 31 13.79 -3.88 9.30
CA ASN A 31 13.15 -4.89 8.44
C ASN A 31 12.21 -5.81 9.23
N ARG A 32 11.95 -5.53 10.51
CA ARG A 32 11.13 -6.35 11.39
C ARG A 32 9.64 -5.99 11.30
N CYS A 33 9.21 -5.56 10.12
CA CYS A 33 7.82 -5.22 9.81
C CYS A 33 6.93 -6.47 9.75
N ASP A 34 5.61 -6.27 9.73
CA ASP A 34 4.67 -7.37 9.57
C ASP A 34 4.89 -8.05 8.19
N PRO A 35 4.74 -9.39 8.07
CA PRO A 35 4.84 -10.06 6.78
C PRO A 35 3.98 -9.42 5.67
N LEU A 36 2.77 -8.96 6.01
CA LEU A 36 1.89 -8.29 5.06
C LEU A 36 2.50 -6.97 4.54
N VAL A 37 3.16 -6.22 5.42
CA VAL A 37 3.90 -5.00 5.04
C VAL A 37 5.03 -5.35 4.09
N THR A 38 5.74 -6.46 4.30
CA THR A 38 6.81 -6.86 3.38
C THR A 38 6.26 -7.19 1.99
N VAL A 39 5.12 -7.88 1.92
CA VAL A 39 4.42 -8.16 0.65
C VAL A 39 4.00 -6.87 -0.06
N ALA A 40 3.49 -5.90 0.69
CA ALA A 40 3.11 -4.61 0.14
C ALA A 40 4.32 -3.79 -0.35
N LEU A 41 5.42 -3.81 0.39
CA LEU A 41 6.67 -3.22 -0.07
C LEU A 41 7.19 -3.90 -1.33
N LYS A 42 7.00 -5.22 -1.47
CA LYS A 42 7.38 -5.90 -2.71
C LYS A 42 6.53 -5.51 -3.91
N ALA A 43 5.22 -5.31 -3.70
CA ALA A 43 4.34 -4.73 -4.71
C ALA A 43 4.78 -3.31 -5.08
N MET A 44 5.16 -2.50 -4.08
CA MET A 44 5.72 -1.16 -4.28
C MET A 44 7.01 -1.20 -5.12
N GLU A 45 7.95 -2.11 -4.83
CA GLU A 45 9.17 -2.27 -5.63
C GLU A 45 8.84 -2.56 -7.09
N ARG A 46 7.88 -3.45 -7.35
CA ARG A 46 7.43 -3.75 -8.72
C ARG A 46 6.85 -2.51 -9.40
N ALA A 47 5.94 -1.82 -8.72
CA ALA A 47 5.33 -0.58 -9.21
C ALA A 47 6.38 0.48 -9.55
N LEU A 48 7.37 0.68 -8.68
CA LEU A 48 8.43 1.68 -8.87
C LEU A 48 9.45 1.25 -9.91
N SER A 49 9.78 -0.04 -10.02
CA SER A 49 10.71 -0.55 -11.03
C SER A 49 10.21 -0.37 -12.46
N ALA A 50 8.89 -0.33 -12.64
CA ALA A 50 8.27 0.00 -13.92
C ALA A 50 8.47 1.47 -14.31
N LEU A 51 8.82 2.32 -13.34
CA LEU A 51 9.06 3.74 -13.56
C LEU A 51 10.52 3.94 -13.99
N LYS A 52 10.73 4.74 -15.05
CA LYS A 52 12.08 5.09 -15.53
C LYS A 52 12.74 6.21 -14.71
N PHE A 53 12.42 6.33 -13.43
CA PHE A 53 12.96 7.38 -12.58
C PHE A 53 14.35 7.02 -12.08
N LYS A 54 15.24 8.02 -12.01
CA LYS A 54 16.58 7.87 -11.42
C LYS A 54 16.58 8.12 -9.91
N GLU A 55 15.66 8.94 -9.42
CA GLU A 55 15.54 9.34 -8.01
C GLU A 55 14.07 9.55 -7.62
N PHE A 56 13.74 9.23 -6.36
CA PHE A 56 12.43 9.47 -5.77
C PHE A 56 12.37 10.87 -5.16
N SER A 57 11.20 11.52 -5.22
CA SER A 57 11.02 12.82 -4.57
C SER A 57 10.81 12.61 -3.08
N LEU A 58 11.43 13.47 -2.28
CA LEU A 58 11.29 13.47 -0.84
C LEU A 58 9.83 13.74 -0.43
N GLU A 59 9.05 14.48 -1.21
CA GLU A 59 7.64 14.76 -0.94
C GLU A 59 6.66 13.73 -1.56
N THR A 60 7.01 12.45 -1.67
CA THR A 60 6.07 11.42 -2.16
C THR A 60 5.09 10.98 -1.06
N ALA A 61 3.80 11.27 -1.18
CA ALA A 61 2.82 10.77 -0.21
C ALA A 61 2.66 9.24 -0.27
N ILE A 62 2.45 8.62 0.88
CA ILE A 62 2.17 7.18 1.01
C ILE A 62 0.79 6.98 1.63
N TYR A 63 -0.09 6.34 0.86
CA TYR A 63 -1.42 5.95 1.30
C TYR A 63 -1.47 4.43 1.36
N THR A 64 -2.01 3.88 2.45
CA THR A 64 -2.29 2.46 2.55
C THR A 64 -3.76 2.18 2.80
N VAL A 65 -4.27 1.11 2.20
CA VAL A 65 -5.62 0.59 2.44
C VAL A 65 -5.54 -0.89 2.75
N THR A 66 -6.20 -1.32 3.81
CA THR A 66 -6.24 -2.73 4.23
C THR A 66 -7.54 -3.02 4.95
N ASP A 67 -8.18 -4.14 4.65
CA ASP A 67 -9.31 -4.69 5.40
C ASP A 67 -8.81 -5.53 6.59
N THR A 68 -7.70 -6.25 6.42
CA THR A 68 -7.22 -7.21 7.43
C THR A 68 -6.28 -6.60 8.47
N GLY A 69 -5.48 -5.62 8.09
CA GLY A 69 -4.42 -5.04 8.92
C GLY A 69 -3.23 -5.98 9.18
N CYS A 70 -2.34 -5.59 10.10
CA CYS A 70 -1.13 -6.35 10.47
C CYS A 70 -1.44 -7.48 11.47
N GLN A 71 -2.27 -8.44 11.06
CA GLN A 71 -2.79 -9.48 11.96
C GLN A 71 -1.68 -10.37 12.54
N SER A 72 -0.64 -10.70 11.77
CA SER A 72 0.47 -11.54 12.24
C SER A 72 1.15 -10.96 13.48
N HIS A 73 1.44 -9.66 13.48
CA HIS A 73 1.97 -8.97 14.66
C HIS A 73 0.99 -8.89 15.82
N ILE A 74 -0.30 -8.68 15.57
CA ILE A 74 -1.33 -8.69 16.62
C ILE A 74 -1.39 -10.06 17.29
N LEU A 75 -1.38 -11.15 16.52
CA LEU A 75 -1.35 -12.52 17.05
C LEU A 75 -0.11 -12.77 17.90
N ARG A 76 1.06 -12.29 17.48
CA ARG A 76 2.29 -12.35 18.28
C ARG A 76 2.19 -11.57 19.59
N VAL A 77 1.48 -10.42 19.60
CA VAL A 77 1.18 -9.70 20.85
C VAL A 77 0.32 -10.57 21.77
N VAL A 78 -0.76 -11.16 21.24
CA VAL A 78 -1.66 -12.03 22.01
C VAL A 78 -0.89 -13.21 22.63
N ASP A 79 -0.02 -13.87 21.88
CA ASP A 79 0.78 -14.99 22.39
C ASP A 79 1.86 -14.54 23.40
N ALA A 80 2.44 -13.36 23.21
CA ALA A 80 3.37 -12.77 24.16
C ALA A 80 2.69 -12.42 25.50
N LEU A 81 1.41 -12.02 25.47
CA LEU A 81 0.62 -11.75 26.68
C LEU A 81 0.34 -13.04 27.45
N LYS A 82 0.02 -14.15 26.77
CA LYS A 82 -0.18 -15.48 27.41
C LYS A 82 1.08 -15.98 28.12
N SER A 83 2.25 -15.59 27.63
CA SER A 83 3.56 -16.00 28.18
C SER A 83 4.21 -14.97 29.11
N MET A 84 3.50 -13.89 29.48
CA MET A 84 3.99 -12.80 30.35
C MET A 84 5.31 -12.16 29.86
N ARG A 85 5.54 -12.14 28.54
CA ARG A 85 6.73 -11.53 27.91
C ARG A 85 6.34 -10.55 26.80
N PRO A 86 5.55 -9.50 27.09
CA PRO A 86 5.16 -8.52 26.08
C PRO A 86 6.40 -7.83 25.51
N ARG A 87 6.50 -7.77 24.17
CA ARG A 87 7.58 -7.03 23.48
C ARG A 87 6.98 -5.75 22.90
N GLN A 88 7.35 -4.59 23.45
CA GLN A 88 6.87 -3.27 23.02
C GLN A 88 6.91 -3.07 21.50
N ALA A 89 7.93 -3.62 20.83
CA ALA A 89 8.10 -3.52 19.39
C ALA A 89 6.91 -4.09 18.59
N PHE A 90 6.26 -5.16 19.06
CA PHE A 90 5.08 -5.71 18.36
C PHE A 90 3.85 -4.82 18.52
N PHE A 91 3.71 -4.10 19.63
CA PHE A 91 2.60 -3.16 19.83
C PHE A 91 2.70 -1.98 18.84
N ALA A 92 3.89 -1.42 18.67
CA ALA A 92 4.11 -0.35 17.71
C ALA A 92 3.90 -0.85 16.27
N ARG A 93 4.48 -2.00 15.92
CA ARG A 93 4.47 -2.54 14.54
C ARG A 93 3.20 -3.27 14.14
N GLY A 94 2.33 -3.61 15.08
CA GLY A 94 1.01 -4.18 14.80
C GLY A 94 -0.02 -3.12 14.38
N SER A 95 0.31 -1.83 14.52
CA SER A 95 -0.58 -0.74 14.08
C SER A 95 -0.63 -0.66 12.55
N ALA A 96 -1.84 -0.49 11.99
CA ALA A 96 -2.04 -0.25 10.57
C ALA A 96 -1.28 0.99 10.06
N VAL A 97 -1.03 1.99 10.92
CA VAL A 97 -0.23 3.20 10.59
C VAL A 97 1.21 2.84 10.19
N MET A 98 1.77 1.78 10.78
CA MET A 98 3.13 1.38 10.45
C MET A 98 3.23 0.89 9.01
N PHE A 99 2.13 0.46 8.39
CA PHE A 99 2.10 0.08 7.00
C PHE A 99 2.56 1.24 6.10
N SER A 100 1.94 2.41 6.20
CA SER A 100 2.31 3.57 5.36
C SER A 100 3.69 4.11 5.75
N THR A 101 4.02 4.04 7.03
CA THR A 101 5.33 4.47 7.56
C THR A 101 6.47 3.65 6.96
N TYR A 102 6.33 2.32 6.87
CA TYR A 102 7.34 1.48 6.23
C TYR A 102 7.50 1.78 4.73
N GLY A 103 6.41 2.10 4.02
CA GLY A 103 6.47 2.57 2.64
C GLY A 103 7.28 3.87 2.50
N SER A 104 7.06 4.82 3.42
CA SER A 104 7.83 6.08 3.43
C SER A 104 9.31 5.85 3.73
N MET A 105 9.60 5.00 4.72
CA MET A 105 10.98 4.63 5.06
C MET A 105 11.69 3.92 3.90
N ALA A 106 10.98 3.13 3.11
CA ALA A 106 11.54 2.37 1.99
C ALA A 106 12.09 3.27 0.88
N ILE A 107 11.43 4.39 0.62
CA ILE A 107 11.85 5.37 -0.41
C ILE A 107 12.45 6.66 0.18
N GLY A 108 12.64 6.74 1.50
CA GLY A 108 13.18 7.92 2.18
C GLY A 108 12.28 9.15 2.08
N SER A 109 10.97 8.97 1.96
CA SER A 109 10.03 10.09 1.83
C SER A 109 9.70 10.76 3.17
N HIS A 110 9.39 12.05 3.08
CA HIS A 110 8.86 12.95 4.11
C HIS A 110 7.43 13.41 3.80
N GLY A 111 6.81 12.85 2.76
CA GLY A 111 5.42 13.16 2.40
C GLY A 111 4.41 12.62 3.42
N PRO A 112 3.13 13.00 3.29
CA PRO A 112 2.05 12.48 4.11
C PRO A 112 2.02 10.94 4.12
N CYS A 113 1.86 10.36 5.31
CA CYS A 113 1.71 8.92 5.51
C CYS A 113 0.35 8.64 6.15
N ILE A 114 -0.57 8.03 5.40
CA ILE A 114 -1.93 7.77 5.86
C ILE A 114 -2.27 6.30 5.63
N SER A 115 -2.88 5.69 6.64
CA SER A 115 -3.36 4.32 6.58
C SER A 115 -4.85 4.30 6.89
N ILE A 116 -5.63 3.72 5.98
CA ILE A 116 -7.09 3.64 6.08
C ILE A 116 -7.47 2.16 6.13
N THR A 117 -8.36 1.82 7.06
CA THR A 117 -8.91 0.47 7.13
C THR A 117 -10.24 0.39 6.40
N GLY A 118 -10.41 -0.63 5.56
CA GLY A 118 -11.67 -0.93 4.88
C GLY A 118 -11.48 -1.36 3.43
N ARG A 119 -12.59 -1.33 2.70
CA ARG A 119 -12.77 -1.91 1.36
C ARG A 119 -12.81 -0.86 0.26
N GLY A 120 -13.61 -1.04 -0.80
CA GLY A 120 -13.73 -0.09 -1.91
C GLY A 120 -14.00 1.35 -1.48
N ALA A 121 -14.81 1.56 -0.43
CA ALA A 121 -15.01 2.90 0.14
C ALA A 121 -13.72 3.52 0.73
N ALA A 122 -12.89 2.72 1.40
CA ALA A 122 -11.60 3.18 1.94
C ALA A 122 -10.58 3.45 0.81
N LEU A 123 -10.62 2.64 -0.26
CA LEU A 123 -9.87 2.89 -1.50
C LEU A 123 -10.23 4.25 -2.10
N ALA A 124 -11.52 4.53 -2.25
CA ALA A 124 -11.99 5.80 -2.78
C ALA A 124 -11.59 7.00 -1.89
N GLN A 125 -11.60 6.83 -0.57
CA GLN A 125 -11.12 7.86 0.37
C GLN A 125 -9.61 8.10 0.23
N ALA A 126 -8.80 7.03 0.18
CA ALA A 126 -7.36 7.14 0.00
C ALA A 126 -7.00 7.81 -1.32
N LEU A 127 -7.67 7.44 -2.41
CA LEU A 127 -7.48 8.06 -3.73
C LEU A 127 -7.92 9.52 -3.77
N ASN A 128 -9.03 9.88 -3.10
CA ASN A 128 -9.42 11.28 -3.00
C ASN A 128 -8.37 12.10 -2.24
N LEU A 129 -7.82 11.59 -1.15
CA LEU A 129 -6.73 12.27 -0.44
C LEU A 129 -5.51 12.40 -1.34
N ALA A 130 -5.07 11.31 -1.97
CA ALA A 130 -3.96 11.31 -2.92
C ALA A 130 -4.14 12.34 -4.04
N ARG A 131 -5.35 12.41 -4.62
CA ARG A 131 -5.70 13.36 -5.67
C ARG A 131 -5.53 14.80 -5.18
N ASN A 132 -6.16 15.15 -4.06
CA ASN A 132 -6.08 16.51 -3.53
C ASN A 132 -4.66 16.91 -3.14
N PHE A 133 -3.84 15.99 -2.60
CA PHE A 133 -2.43 16.28 -2.32
C PHE A 133 -1.61 16.48 -3.60
N CYS A 134 -1.87 15.70 -4.65
CA CYS A 134 -1.19 15.87 -5.93
C CYS A 134 -1.60 17.16 -6.68
N GLU A 135 -2.84 17.63 -6.50
CA GLU A 135 -3.37 18.85 -7.14
C GLU A 135 -3.03 20.13 -6.36
N GLU A 136 -3.20 20.13 -5.04
CA GLU A 136 -3.28 21.35 -4.21
C GLU A 136 -2.08 21.54 -3.26
N SER A 137 -1.17 20.57 -3.16
CA SER A 137 -0.01 20.60 -2.26
C SER A 137 1.30 20.49 -3.03
N ASP A 138 2.42 20.76 -2.36
CA ASP A 138 3.79 20.51 -2.87
C ASP A 138 4.09 19.00 -3.12
N CYS A 139 3.14 18.13 -2.78
CA CYS A 139 3.24 16.69 -2.84
C CYS A 139 2.77 16.17 -4.21
N HIS A 140 3.53 16.40 -5.27
CA HIS A 140 3.13 16.07 -6.65
C HIS A 140 3.07 14.57 -7.00
N ARG A 141 3.30 13.69 -6.03
CA ARG A 141 3.45 12.24 -6.21
C ARG A 141 2.79 11.50 -5.05
N ALA A 142 2.15 10.39 -5.36
CA ALA A 142 1.50 9.53 -4.38
C ALA A 142 1.74 8.05 -4.69
N VAL A 143 2.00 7.26 -3.66
CA VAL A 143 1.97 5.80 -3.73
C VAL A 143 0.76 5.34 -2.94
N LEU A 144 -0.09 4.56 -3.60
CA LEU A 144 -1.17 3.83 -2.97
C LEU A 144 -0.74 2.37 -2.83
N LEU A 145 -0.78 1.85 -1.61
CA LEU A 145 -0.51 0.45 -1.29
C LEU A 145 -1.78 -0.17 -0.74
N CYS A 146 -2.18 -1.31 -1.28
CA CYS A 146 -3.28 -2.09 -0.75
C CYS A 146 -2.77 -3.49 -0.48
N ALA A 147 -3.01 -4.02 0.72
CA ALA A 147 -2.67 -5.40 1.00
C ALA A 147 -3.60 -6.01 2.03
N ASP A 148 -3.87 -7.29 1.84
CA ASP A 148 -4.74 -8.07 2.69
C ASP A 148 -4.28 -9.54 2.71
N GLU A 149 -4.65 -10.24 3.79
CA GLU A 149 -4.40 -11.66 3.99
C GLU A 149 -5.71 -12.46 4.07
N PHE A 150 -5.91 -13.42 3.15
CA PHE A 150 -7.07 -14.31 3.16
C PHE A 150 -6.65 -15.75 2.98
N GLY A 151 -7.10 -16.63 3.88
CA GLY A 151 -6.82 -18.06 3.78
C GLY A 151 -5.33 -18.42 3.80
N GLY A 152 -4.50 -17.61 4.50
CA GLY A 152 -3.05 -17.76 4.55
C GLY A 152 -2.31 -17.18 3.32
N VAL A 153 -3.04 -16.61 2.37
CA VAL A 153 -2.46 -15.94 1.20
C VAL A 153 -2.42 -14.44 1.44
N MET A 154 -1.23 -13.88 1.45
CA MET A 154 -1.01 -12.44 1.48
C MET A 154 -0.93 -11.90 0.05
N SER A 155 -1.73 -10.90 -0.26
CA SER A 155 -1.74 -10.23 -1.56
C SER A 155 -1.57 -8.73 -1.37
N ALA A 156 -0.86 -8.10 -2.30
CA ALA A 156 -0.71 -6.66 -2.34
C ALA A 156 -0.69 -6.10 -3.76
N SER A 157 -1.29 -4.93 -3.90
CA SER A 157 -1.29 -4.09 -5.08
C SER A 157 -0.69 -2.73 -4.71
N ALA A 158 0.17 -2.20 -5.55
CA ALA A 158 0.75 -0.88 -5.41
C ALA A 158 0.55 -0.09 -6.70
N ALA A 159 0.17 1.18 -6.57
CA ALA A 159 0.06 2.10 -7.68
C ALA A 159 0.78 3.40 -7.35
N TYR A 160 1.66 3.83 -8.24
CA TYR A 160 2.35 5.12 -8.17
C TYR A 160 1.67 6.11 -9.11
N PHE A 161 1.29 7.25 -8.58
CA PHE A 161 0.62 8.31 -9.30
C PHE A 161 1.40 9.63 -9.23
N THR A 162 1.22 10.45 -10.26
CA THR A 162 1.70 11.82 -10.35
C THR A 162 0.52 12.79 -10.52
N SER A 163 0.80 14.10 -10.52
CA SER A 163 -0.17 15.12 -10.92
C SER A 163 -0.69 14.96 -12.37
N GLU A 164 -0.04 14.16 -13.22
CA GLU A 164 -0.56 13.84 -14.56
C GLU A 164 -1.64 12.74 -14.52
N ASP A 165 -1.75 12.01 -13.41
CA ASP A 165 -2.63 10.84 -13.28
C ASP A 165 -3.99 11.15 -12.61
N ILE A 166 -4.27 12.43 -12.32
CA ILE A 166 -5.52 12.87 -11.65
C ILE A 166 -6.78 12.32 -12.32
N HIS A 167 -6.83 12.33 -13.66
CA HIS A 167 -7.98 11.76 -14.37
C HIS A 167 -8.15 10.27 -14.07
N LYS A 168 -7.05 9.50 -14.04
CA LYS A 168 -7.08 8.07 -13.71
C LYS A 168 -7.50 7.85 -12.26
N MET A 169 -7.02 8.66 -11.32
CA MET A 169 -7.49 8.60 -9.93
C MET A 169 -9.01 8.81 -9.84
N ASN A 170 -9.56 9.80 -10.56
CA ASN A 170 -11.00 10.05 -10.60
C ASN A 170 -11.79 8.87 -11.19
N VAL A 171 -11.26 8.22 -12.22
CA VAL A 171 -11.88 7.00 -12.79
C VAL A 171 -11.84 5.86 -11.77
N LEU A 172 -10.70 5.65 -11.11
CA LEU A 172 -10.55 4.58 -10.13
C LEU A 172 -11.40 4.82 -8.86
N ILE A 173 -11.57 6.08 -8.44
CA ILE A 173 -12.51 6.45 -7.36
C ILE A 173 -13.93 6.03 -7.72
N LYS A 174 -14.39 6.35 -8.94
CA LYS A 174 -15.72 5.95 -9.41
C LYS A 174 -15.84 4.43 -9.47
N PHE A 175 -14.85 3.76 -10.05
CA PHE A 175 -14.80 2.30 -10.19
C PHE A 175 -14.89 1.60 -8.82
N GLY A 176 -14.12 2.06 -7.82
CA GLY A 176 -14.14 1.50 -6.47
C GLY A 176 -15.43 1.77 -5.68
N MET A 177 -16.25 2.73 -6.13
CA MET A 177 -17.55 3.08 -5.53
C MET A 177 -18.73 2.44 -6.26
N GLU A 178 -18.52 1.67 -7.32
CA GLU A 178 -19.58 0.89 -7.96
C GLU A 178 -20.10 -0.19 -6.98
N ASP A 179 -21.40 -0.49 -7.03
CA ASP A 179 -22.07 -1.44 -6.10
C ASP A 179 -21.38 -2.81 -6.06
N GLN A 180 -20.85 -3.27 -7.20
CA GLN A 180 -20.13 -4.53 -7.33
C GLN A 180 -18.72 -4.54 -6.72
N ASN A 181 -18.13 -3.36 -6.49
CA ASN A 181 -16.75 -3.18 -6.06
C ASN A 181 -16.63 -2.63 -4.64
N VAL A 182 -17.63 -1.91 -4.13
CA VAL A 182 -17.55 -1.20 -2.84
C VAL A 182 -17.22 -2.12 -1.66
N ASP A 183 -17.69 -3.38 -1.72
CA ASP A 183 -17.47 -4.41 -0.72
C ASP A 183 -16.29 -5.35 -1.01
N LEU A 184 -15.53 -5.08 -2.09
CA LEU A 184 -14.32 -5.83 -2.43
C LEU A 184 -13.08 -5.24 -1.73
N CYS A 185 -12.09 -6.09 -1.49
CA CYS A 185 -10.81 -5.65 -0.94
C CYS A 185 -10.13 -4.69 -1.93
N ALA A 186 -9.54 -3.62 -1.40
CA ALA A 186 -8.96 -2.55 -2.22
C ALA A 186 -7.91 -3.07 -3.21
N GLY A 187 -7.11 -4.06 -2.79
CA GLY A 187 -6.11 -4.70 -3.65
C GLY A 187 -6.70 -5.40 -4.87
N LEU A 188 -7.87 -6.04 -4.73
CA LEU A 188 -8.57 -6.73 -5.83
C LEU A 188 -9.15 -5.73 -6.83
N ILE A 189 -9.71 -4.63 -6.34
CA ILE A 189 -10.25 -3.54 -7.19
C ILE A 189 -9.11 -2.95 -8.02
N LEU A 190 -8.00 -2.61 -7.38
CA LEU A 190 -6.79 -2.11 -8.05
C LEU A 190 -6.26 -3.11 -9.09
N ASN A 191 -6.14 -4.38 -8.71
CA ASN A 191 -5.62 -5.41 -9.61
C ASN A 191 -6.54 -5.64 -10.81
N SER A 192 -7.86 -5.64 -10.60
CA SER A 192 -8.84 -5.76 -11.69
C SER A 192 -8.78 -4.57 -12.63
N TYR A 193 -8.75 -3.34 -12.10
CA TYR A 193 -8.65 -2.13 -12.90
C TYR A 193 -7.38 -2.11 -13.75
N PHE A 194 -6.26 -2.57 -13.17
CA PHE A 194 -4.96 -2.50 -13.81
C PHE A 194 -4.53 -3.78 -14.58
N SER A 195 -5.32 -4.85 -14.53
CA SER A 195 -5.09 -6.05 -15.37
C SER A 195 -5.98 -6.09 -16.61
N SER A 196 -6.89 -5.12 -16.76
CA SER A 196 -7.82 -4.96 -17.88
C SER A 196 -7.20 -4.13 -19.02
#